data_AF-A0A917C820-F1
#
_entry.id   AF-A0A917C820-F1
#
_cell.length_a   1.000
_cell.length_b   1.000
_cell.length_c   1.000
_cell.angle_alpha   90.00
_cell.angle_beta   90.00
_cell.angle_gamma   90.00
#
_symmetry.space_group_name_H-M   'P 1'
#
loop_
_entity.id
_entity.type
_entity.pdbx_description
1 polymer ?
#
loop_
_entity_poly.entity_id
_entity_poly.type
_entity_poly.pdbx_seq_one_letter_code
_entity_poly.pdbx_strand_id
1 'polypeptide(L)'
;MLEISVLIAAMTGAVAGSALAAWLSGAPIWKGALTAALAMALQLGISTLLEIDNPIVNGLLFILTVGLIGGRWGFGLGTRQLALVVLGSVLFAIAVPLALIYLVLTPLGIGQG
;
A
#
# COMPACT_ATOMS: atom_id res chain seq x y z
N MET A 1 12.95 4.59 -16.43
CA MET A 1 11.86 5.56 -16.16
C MET A 1 10.55 4.86 -15.77
N LEU A 2 10.07 3.88 -16.54
CA LEU A 2 8.83 3.16 -16.23
C LEU A 2 8.83 2.50 -14.83
N GLU A 3 9.93 1.87 -14.42
CA GLU A 3 10.05 1.21 -13.11
C GLU A 3 9.82 2.15 -11.93
N ILE A 4 10.43 3.34 -11.97
CA ILE A 4 10.26 4.37 -10.93
C ILE A 4 8.81 4.87 -10.92
N SER A 5 8.21 5.09 -12.09
CA SER A 5 6.80 5.51 -12.20
C SER A 5 5.84 4.46 -11.64
N VAL A 6 6.08 3.17 -11.93
CA VAL A 6 5.30 2.04 -11.41
C VAL A 6 5.43 1.93 -9.90
N LEU A 7 6.64 2.11 -9.35
CA LEU A 7 6.87 2.12 -7.90
C LEU A 7 6.11 3.27 -7.22
N ILE A 8 6.22 4.49 -7.74
CA ILE A 8 5.50 5.65 -7.19
C ILE A 8 3.98 5.45 -7.29
N ALA A 9 3.49 4.91 -8.41
CA ALA A 9 2.08 4.57 -8.60
C ALA A 9 1.60 3.51 -7.59
N ALA A 10 2.42 2.52 -7.29
CA ALA A 10 2.11 1.49 -6.31
C ALA A 10 2.04 2.07 -4.89
N MET A 11 3.02 2.92 -4.52
CA MET A 11 3.04 3.57 -3.20
C MET A 11 1.87 4.53 -3.00
N THR A 12 1.59 5.36 -3.99
CA THR A 12 0.45 6.30 -3.94
C THR A 12 -0.88 5.55 -3.94
N GLY A 13 -1.01 4.49 -4.74
CA GLY A 13 -2.14 3.59 -4.71
C GLY A 13 -2.34 2.97 -3.33
N ALA A 14 -1.28 2.41 -2.75
CA ALA A 14 -1.35 1.81 -1.41
C ALA A 14 -1.87 2.80 -0.36
N VAL A 15 -1.34 4.03 -0.33
CA VAL A 15 -1.77 5.06 0.61
C VAL A 15 -3.23 5.46 0.36
N ALA A 16 -3.61 5.70 -0.89
CA ALA A 16 -4.97 6.08 -1.26
C ALA A 16 -6.00 4.98 -0.93
N GLY A 17 -5.68 3.72 -1.26
CA GLY A 17 -6.52 2.56 -0.95
C GLY A 17 -6.69 2.34 0.55
N SER A 18 -5.64 2.57 1.32
CA SER A 18 -5.68 2.53 2.79
C SER A 18 -6.55 3.62 3.39
N ALA A 19 -6.46 4.84 2.85
CA ALA A 19 -7.27 5.98 3.27
C ALA A 19 -8.76 5.74 2.98
N LEU A 20 -9.07 5.22 1.79
CA LEU A 20 -10.41 4.85 1.37
C LEU A 20 -10.96 3.70 2.24
N ALA A 21 -10.17 2.65 2.49
CA ALA A 21 -10.60 1.53 3.30
C ALA A 21 -10.85 1.93 4.77
N ALA A 22 -10.04 2.83 5.33
CA ALA A 22 -10.28 3.41 6.64
C ALA A 22 -11.62 4.17 6.68
N TRP A 23 -11.90 5.00 5.67
CA TRP A 23 -13.17 5.72 5.56
C TRP A 23 -14.37 4.78 5.48
N LEU A 24 -14.29 3.74 4.64
CA LEU A 24 -15.35 2.73 4.51
C LEU A 24 -15.58 1.94 5.81
N SER A 25 -14.57 1.86 6.68
CA SER A 25 -14.65 1.20 7.98
C SER A 25 -15.13 2.11 9.13
N GLY A 26 -15.50 3.36 8.83
CA GLY A 26 -15.90 4.37 9.81
C GLY A 26 -14.74 5.02 10.58
N ALA A 27 -13.50 4.80 10.15
CA ALA A 27 -12.33 5.48 10.69
C ALA A 27 -12.00 6.75 9.90
N PRO A 28 -11.35 7.76 10.51
CA PRO A 28 -10.85 8.93 9.79
C PRO A 28 -9.89 8.55 8.65
N ILE A 29 -10.11 9.12 7.46
CA ILE A 29 -9.29 8.91 6.24
C ILE A 29 -7.79 9.06 6.52
N TRP A 30 -7.43 10.14 7.24
CA TRP A 30 -6.05 10.48 7.53
C TRP A 30 -5.35 9.41 8.37
N LYS A 31 -6.07 8.69 9.24
CA LYS A 31 -5.48 7.60 10.03
C LYS A 31 -5.07 6.43 9.13
N GLY A 32 -5.94 6.01 8.21
CA GLY A 32 -5.61 4.95 7.25
C GLY A 32 -4.42 5.33 6.36
N ALA A 33 -4.43 6.56 5.83
CA ALA A 33 -3.35 7.07 4.99
C ALA A 33 -2.00 7.11 5.74
N LEU A 34 -1.96 7.69 6.94
CA LEU A 34 -0.73 7.78 7.74
C LEU A 34 -0.23 6.41 8.17
N THR A 35 -1.13 5.49 8.54
CA THR A 35 -0.74 4.15 8.96
C THR A 35 0.00 3.43 7.82
N ALA A 36 -0.55 3.48 6.60
CA ALA A 36 0.09 2.87 5.44
C ALA A 36 1.40 3.57 5.06
N ALA A 37 1.42 4.90 5.03
CA ALA A 37 2.62 5.66 4.68
C ALA A 37 3.79 5.38 5.64
N LEU A 38 3.53 5.39 6.95
CA LEU A 38 4.53 5.08 7.97
C LEU A 38 4.96 3.61 7.92
N ALA A 39 4.02 2.68 7.72
CA ALA A 39 4.33 1.27 7.58
C ALA A 39 5.23 0.99 6.37
N MET A 40 4.98 1.65 5.23
CA MET A 40 5.84 1.53 4.04
C MET A 40 7.22 2.13 4.26
N ALA A 41 7.32 3.29 4.92
CA ALA A 41 8.62 3.91 5.23
C ALA A 41 9.45 3.02 6.17
N LEU A 42 8.83 2.47 7.21
CA LEU A 42 9.47 1.53 8.13
C LEU A 42 9.87 0.24 7.43
N GLN A 43 8.99 -0.32 6.61
CA GLN A 43 9.29 -1.52 5.84
C GLN A 43 10.50 -1.28 4.93
N LEU A 44 10.52 -0.20 4.14
CA LEU A 44 11.66 0.14 3.28
C LEU A 44 12.95 0.31 4.08
N GLY A 45 12.89 0.97 5.24
CA GLY A 45 14.06 1.12 6.12
C GLY A 45 14.57 -0.22 6.66
N ILE A 46 13.67 -1.10 7.11
CA ILE A 46 14.03 -2.42 7.63
C ILE A 46 14.60 -3.30 6.51
N SER A 47 13.92 -3.36 5.35
CA SER A 47 14.34 -4.20 4.22
C SER A 47 15.70 -3.77 3.67
N THR A 48 16.00 -2.46 3.63
CA THR A 48 17.29 -1.95 3.17
C THR A 48 18.41 -2.17 4.19
N LEU A 49 18.14 -2.02 5.49
CA LEU A 49 19.13 -2.24 6.55
C LEU A 49 19.49 -3.72 6.76
N LEU A 50 18.54 -4.62 6.54
CA LEU A 50 18.69 -6.05 6.79
C LEU A 50 18.85 -6.88 5.51
N GLU A 51 18.93 -6.23 4.34
CA GLU A 51 19.04 -6.87 3.03
C GLU A 51 17.99 -7.98 2.81
N ILE A 52 16.73 -7.67 3.16
CA ILE A 52 15.63 -8.63 3.08
C ILE A 52 14.99 -8.57 1.69
N ASP A 53 15.35 -9.53 0.85
CA ASP A 53 14.78 -9.68 -0.49
C ASP A 53 13.56 -10.61 -0.54
N ASN A 54 13.26 -11.32 0.56
CA ASN A 54 12.16 -12.27 0.56
C ASN A 54 10.79 -11.55 0.59
N PRO A 55 9.93 -11.73 -0.44
CA PRO A 55 8.66 -11.01 -0.55
C PRO A 55 7.67 -11.38 0.56
N ILE A 56 7.73 -12.61 1.08
CA ILE A 56 6.87 -13.08 2.18
C ILE A 56 7.26 -12.34 3.46
N VAL A 57 8.57 -12.24 3.74
CA VAL A 57 9.06 -11.53 4.92
C VAL A 57 8.70 -10.05 4.84
N ASN A 58 8.85 -9.43 3.68
CA ASN A 58 8.46 -8.04 3.44
C ASN A 58 6.95 -7.81 3.64
N GLY A 59 6.10 -8.73 3.17
CA GLY A 59 4.65 -8.67 3.42
C GLY A 59 4.30 -8.82 4.91
N LEU A 60 4.95 -9.75 5.62
CA LEU A 60 4.75 -9.92 7.06
C LEU A 60 5.22 -8.70 7.85
N LEU A 61 6.35 -8.09 7.47
CA LEU A 61 6.84 -6.84 8.05
C LEU A 61 5.82 -5.72 7.87
N PHE A 62 5.24 -5.58 6.67
CA PHE A 62 4.18 -4.59 6.42
C PHE A 62 2.96 -4.80 7.32
N ILE A 63 2.47 -6.04 7.42
CA ILE A 63 1.31 -6.35 8.28
C ILE A 63 1.62 -6.04 9.74
N LEU A 64 2.82 -6.40 10.21
CA LEU A 64 3.28 -6.11 11.57
C LEU A 64 3.38 -4.61 11.83
N THR A 65 3.97 -3.83 10.93
CA THR A 65 4.11 -2.37 11.09
C THR A 65 2.76 -1.68 11.03
N VAL A 66 1.84 -2.07 10.14
CA VAL A 66 0.47 -1.57 10.13
C VAL A 66 -0.25 -1.88 11.44
N GLY A 67 -0.11 -3.10 11.96
CA GLY A 67 -0.67 -3.49 13.25
C GLY A 67 -0.12 -2.67 14.42
N LEU A 68 1.20 -2.43 14.43
CA LEU A 68 1.88 -1.66 15.47
C LEU A 68 1.47 -0.18 15.45
N ILE A 69 1.47 0.45 14.26
CA ILE A 69 1.21 1.88 14.07
C ILE A 69 -0.29 2.18 14.13
N GLY A 70 -1.11 1.36 13.48
CA GLY A 70 -2.54 1.59 13.38
C GLY A 70 -3.32 1.09 14.60
N GLY A 71 -2.83 0.05 15.26
CA GLY A 71 -3.54 -0.63 16.33
C GLY A 71 -3.57 0.13 17.65
N ARG A 72 -3.77 -0.61 18.74
CA ARG A 72 -3.99 -0.05 20.09
C ARG A 72 -2.87 0.89 20.55
N TRP A 73 -1.63 0.65 20.10
CA TRP A 73 -0.45 1.40 20.54
C TRP A 73 -0.16 2.66 19.73
N GLY A 74 -0.83 2.87 18.59
CA GLY A 74 -0.70 4.09 17.80
C GLY A 74 -2.03 4.81 17.60
N PHE A 75 -2.73 4.54 16.49
CA PHE A 75 -3.95 5.28 16.13
C PHE A 75 -5.27 4.77 16.73
N GLY A 76 -5.22 3.65 17.46
CA GLY A 76 -6.37 3.07 18.16
C GLY A 76 -7.42 2.47 17.22
N LEU A 77 -7.01 2.02 16.03
CA LEU A 77 -7.91 1.36 15.08
C LEU A 77 -8.26 -0.04 15.57
N GLY A 78 -9.53 -0.44 15.39
CA GLY A 78 -9.96 -1.81 15.69
C GLY A 78 -9.41 -2.81 14.68
N THR A 79 -9.37 -4.10 15.04
CA THR A 79 -8.84 -5.18 14.19
C THR A 79 -9.48 -5.22 12.80
N ARG A 80 -10.81 -4.99 12.72
CA ARG A 80 -11.53 -4.93 11.45
C ARG A 80 -11.08 -3.76 10.58
N GLN A 81 -10.82 -2.60 11.18
CA GLN A 81 -10.38 -1.40 10.47
C GLN A 81 -8.95 -1.59 9.94
N LEU A 82 -8.07 -2.19 10.74
CA LEU A 82 -6.71 -2.54 10.33
C LEU A 82 -6.69 -3.52 9.17
N ALA A 83 -7.50 -4.58 9.24
CA ALA A 83 -7.61 -5.56 8.16
C ALA A 83 -8.04 -4.90 6.85
N LEU A 84 -9.02 -3.99 6.92
CA LEU A 84 -9.47 -3.23 5.74
C LEU A 84 -8.38 -2.29 5.23
N VAL A 85 -7.64 -1.61 6.11
CA VAL A 85 -6.50 -0.77 5.73
C VAL A 85 -5.47 -1.58 4.94
N VAL A 86 -5.03 -2.74 5.46
CA VAL A 86 -4.07 -3.63 4.78
C VAL A 86 -4.61 -4.10 3.43
N LEU A 87 -5.86 -4.55 3.37
CA LEU A 87 -6.49 -4.99 2.12
C LEU A 87 -6.57 -3.84 1.11
N GLY A 88 -6.95 -2.65 1.55
CA GLY A 88 -6.97 -1.44 0.74
C GLY A 88 -5.59 -1.09 0.20
N SER A 89 -4.55 -1.18 1.04
CA SER A 89 -3.15 -0.96 0.61
C SER A 89 -2.78 -1.91 -0.52
N VAL A 90 -2.98 -3.21 -0.32
CA VAL A 90 -2.54 -4.24 -1.26
C VAL A 90 -3.30 -4.16 -2.58
N LEU A 91 -4.64 -4.01 -2.52
CA LEU A 91 -5.46 -3.95 -3.72
C LEU A 91 -5.12 -2.74 -4.59
N PHE A 92 -4.97 -1.55 -3.99
CA PHE A 92 -4.68 -0.35 -4.76
C PHE A 92 -3.19 -0.25 -5.16
N ALA A 93 -2.27 -0.85 -4.39
CA ALA A 93 -0.88 -0.97 -4.80
C ALA A 93 -0.71 -1.76 -6.10
N ILE A 94 -1.66 -2.65 -6.42
CA ILE A 94 -1.66 -3.45 -7.65
C ILE A 94 -2.52 -2.76 -8.72
N ALA A 95 -3.74 -2.32 -8.36
CA ALA A 95 -4.69 -1.76 -9.32
C ALA A 95 -4.21 -0.45 -9.97
N VAL A 96 -3.57 0.44 -9.20
CA VAL A 96 -3.12 1.75 -9.72
C VAL A 96 -1.98 1.60 -10.74
N PRO A 97 -0.92 0.82 -10.48
CA PRO A 97 0.07 0.51 -11.50
C PRO A 97 -0.49 -0.21 -12.72
N LEU A 98 -1.39 -1.18 -12.53
CA LEU A 98 -2.02 -1.88 -13.65
C LEU A 98 -2.83 -0.92 -14.53
N ALA A 99 -3.59 -0.01 -13.93
CA ALA A 99 -4.32 1.02 -14.67
C ALA A 99 -3.35 1.94 -15.42
N LEU A 100 -2.24 2.35 -14.80
CA LEU A 100 -1.22 3.17 -15.45
C LEU A 100 -0.57 2.45 -16.62
N ILE A 101 -0.20 1.17 -16.46
CA ILE A 101 0.34 0.33 -17.53
C ILE A 101 -0.68 0.20 -18.65
N TYR A 102 -1.94 -0.12 -18.34
CA TYR A 102 -3.01 -0.24 -19.33
C TYR A 102 -3.18 1.05 -20.13
N LEU A 103 -3.24 2.21 -19.47
CA LEU A 103 -3.40 3.52 -20.10
C LEU A 103 -2.18 3.96 -20.93
N VAL A 104 -0.98 3.54 -20.56
CA VAL A 104 0.26 3.82 -21.32
C VAL A 104 0.38 2.89 -22.52
N LEU A 105 -0.04 1.63 -22.40
CA LEU A 105 0.07 0.62 -23.47
C LEU A 105 -1.08 0.64 -24.48
N THR A 106 -2.29 1.06 -24.10
CA THR A 106 -3.44 1.17 -25.01
C THR A 106 -3.25 2.17 -26.17
N PRO A 107 -2.65 3.35 -26.01
CA PRO A 107 -2.36 4.23 -27.14
C PRO A 107 -1.21 3.74 -28.04
N LEU A 108 -0.46 2.70 -27.66
CA LEU A 108 0.65 2.12 -28.43
C LEU A 108 0.25 0.97 -29.38
N GLY A 109 -1.04 0.63 -29.49
CA GLY A 109 -1.54 -0.28 -30.53
C GLY A 109 -1.28 -1.79 -30.31
N ILE A 110 -0.95 -2.24 -29.10
CA ILE A 110 -0.70 -3.68 -28.79
C ILE A 110 -2.03 -4.45 -28.53
N GLY A 111 -3.18 -3.88 -28.89
CA GLY A 111 -4.50 -4.47 -28.64
C GLY A 111 -5.39 -4.66 -29.87
N GLN A 112 -4.87 -4.55 -31.08
CA GLN A 112 -5.64 -4.77 -32.32
C GLN A 112 -4.96 -5.76 -33.28
N GLY A 113 -4.76 -6.99 -32.81
CA GLY A 113 -4.36 -8.13 -33.63
C GLY A 113 -5.16 -9.36 -33.25
#